data_AF-A0A838HP55-F1
#
_entry.id   AF-A0A838HP55-F1
#
_cell.length_a   1.000
_cell.length_b   1.000
_cell.length_c   1.000
_cell.angle_alpha   90.00
_cell.angle_beta   90.00
_cell.angle_gamma   90.00
#
_symmetry.space_group_name_H-M   'P 1'
#
loop_
_entity.id
_entity.type
_entity.pdbx_description
1 polymer ?
#
loop_
_entity_poly.entity_id
_entity_poly.type
_entity_poly.pdbx_seq_one_letter_code
_entity_poly.pdbx_strand_id
1 'polypeptide(L)'
;MTRPDPAIEIRLVALRSLRGANFWSRRPVTRLDLAVGAYDEINSADVPNFTEALVRAFPGLIEHQCSIGERGGFITRLRRGTYAPHIIELIALELQTEIGHDVGYGRSRGGDRPGEYTVIFEHLHAQVGLRSAALALEIVQRAFAGTLEEVEYALAELRALAESPDVPPLHARVLCGITGGGDRAATRDELLRGGLTDEELIVDVPPAYILNAGLPYGHSAIAIILDTEPTDVPERYQDPERAEQLVSVIADAVDREGIVVVPAKAWGVQDAVRDARCRVAIFATDDDVSSKDARVARAVARVRGGRIIIEWGDEPEDGGPLRPDTPAAPQVAAALALRALKALSSNPDLDAERSRRHVA
;
A
#
# COMPACT_ATOMS: atom_id res chain seq x y z
N MET A 1 -43.06 4.09 4.08
CA MET A 1 -42.01 4.91 4.73
C MET A 1 -41.23 5.61 3.65
N THR A 2 -40.98 6.91 3.78
CA THR A 2 -40.13 7.66 2.86
C THR A 2 -38.71 7.13 2.96
N ARG A 3 -38.05 6.85 1.84
CA ARG A 3 -36.65 6.37 1.83
C ARG A 3 -35.74 7.43 2.50
N PRO A 4 -34.76 7.04 3.32
CA PRO A 4 -33.77 7.97 3.88
C PRO A 4 -33.06 8.77 2.78
N ASP A 5 -32.73 10.03 3.06
CA ASP A 5 -32.03 10.89 2.10
C ASP A 5 -30.59 10.39 1.86
N PRO A 6 -30.24 9.93 0.65
CA PRO A 6 -28.90 9.40 0.38
C PRO A 6 -27.80 10.42 0.58
N ALA A 7 -28.07 11.73 0.42
CA ALA A 7 -27.06 12.77 0.63
C ALA A 7 -26.67 12.94 2.10
N ILE A 8 -27.57 12.58 3.02
CA ILE A 8 -27.35 12.62 4.48
C ILE A 8 -26.74 11.29 4.95
N GLU A 9 -27.19 10.17 4.40
CA GLU A 9 -26.80 8.82 4.87
C GLU A 9 -25.44 8.38 4.31
N ILE A 10 -25.21 8.56 3.00
CA ILE A 10 -23.99 8.12 2.31
C ILE A 10 -22.98 9.27 2.32
N ARG A 11 -22.06 9.27 3.27
CA ARG A 11 -21.13 10.38 3.52
C ARG A 11 -19.68 9.98 3.29
N LEU A 12 -18.94 10.89 2.66
CA LEU A 12 -17.49 10.84 2.61
C LEU A 12 -16.90 11.24 3.96
N VAL A 13 -16.16 10.33 4.58
CA VAL A 13 -15.45 10.56 5.85
C VAL A 13 -14.04 11.06 5.58
N ALA A 14 -13.35 10.44 4.64
CA ALA A 14 -12.02 10.86 4.22
C ALA A 14 -11.75 10.49 2.76
N LEU A 15 -10.93 11.30 2.09
CA LEU A 15 -10.52 11.10 0.71
C LEU A 15 -9.01 11.32 0.61
N ARG A 16 -8.29 10.36 0.03
CA ARG A 16 -6.83 10.38 -0.08
C ARG A 16 -6.39 9.86 -1.44
N SER A 17 -5.27 10.39 -1.94
CA SER A 17 -4.53 9.84 -3.06
C SER A 17 -3.29 9.15 -2.51
N LEU A 18 -3.18 7.84 -2.70
CA LEU A 18 -2.04 7.04 -2.26
C LEU A 18 -1.06 6.91 -3.43
N ARG A 19 0.22 7.16 -3.16
CA ARG A 19 1.28 7.18 -4.18
C ARG A 19 2.11 5.90 -4.12
N GLY A 20 2.74 5.56 -5.26
CA GLY A 20 3.66 4.44 -5.36
C GLY A 20 3.07 3.13 -4.82
N ALA A 21 3.95 2.26 -4.31
CA ALA A 21 3.52 1.09 -3.58
C ALA A 21 2.87 1.49 -2.26
N ASN A 22 1.72 0.87 -1.98
CA ASN A 22 0.89 1.13 -0.81
C ASN A 22 0.21 -0.18 -0.38
N PHE A 23 -0.49 -0.15 0.76
CA PHE A 23 -1.17 -1.33 1.30
C PHE A 23 -2.13 -2.02 0.31
N TRP A 24 -2.77 -1.25 -0.58
CA TRP A 24 -3.82 -1.75 -1.47
C TRP A 24 -3.31 -2.19 -2.83
N SER A 25 -2.21 -1.62 -3.31
CA SER A 25 -1.68 -1.82 -4.65
C SER A 25 -0.22 -1.37 -4.76
N ARG A 26 0.50 -1.93 -5.73
CA ARG A 26 1.80 -1.41 -6.18
C ARG A 26 1.68 -0.13 -7.02
N ARG A 27 0.47 0.17 -7.50
CA ARG A 27 0.15 1.35 -8.31
C ARG A 27 -0.58 2.39 -7.46
N PRO A 28 -0.56 3.67 -7.87
CA PRO A 28 -1.35 4.71 -7.24
C PRO A 28 -2.84 4.37 -7.20
N VAL A 29 -3.48 4.66 -6.07
CA VAL A 29 -4.92 4.45 -5.87
C VAL A 29 -5.53 5.64 -5.15
N THR A 30 -6.78 5.95 -5.47
CA THR A 30 -7.63 6.82 -4.67
C THR A 30 -8.27 5.98 -3.59
N ARG A 31 -8.29 6.47 -2.36
CA ARG A 31 -9.00 5.86 -1.23
C ARG A 31 -10.09 6.78 -0.71
N LEU A 32 -11.28 6.24 -0.56
CA LEU A 32 -12.44 6.85 0.06
C LEU A 32 -12.80 6.04 1.30
N ASP A 33 -12.91 6.70 2.44
CA ASP A 33 -13.57 6.13 3.60
C ASP A 33 -15.00 6.69 3.66
N LEU A 34 -15.99 5.80 3.72
CA LEU A 34 -17.41 6.13 3.64
C LEU A 34 -18.14 5.69 4.91
N ALA A 35 -19.17 6.45 5.28
CA ALA A 35 -20.24 5.99 6.17
C ALA A 35 -21.53 5.91 5.34
N VAL A 36 -22.24 4.78 5.33
CA VAL A 36 -23.41 4.57 4.45
C VAL A 36 -24.76 4.54 5.15
N GLY A 37 -24.77 4.56 6.49
CA GLY A 37 -26.00 4.67 7.28
C GLY A 37 -27.05 3.62 6.88
N ALA A 38 -28.29 4.04 6.65
CA ALA A 38 -29.38 3.14 6.22
C ALA A 38 -29.12 2.41 4.88
N TYR A 39 -28.20 2.93 4.05
CA TYR A 39 -27.80 2.29 2.78
C TYR A 39 -26.82 1.12 2.96
N ASP A 40 -26.54 0.72 4.20
CA ASP A 40 -25.95 -0.58 4.52
C ASP A 40 -26.94 -1.74 4.26
N GLU A 41 -28.25 -1.44 4.37
CA GLU A 41 -29.34 -2.41 4.15
C GLU A 41 -30.13 -2.16 2.86
N ILE A 42 -29.97 -0.99 2.23
CA ILE A 42 -30.64 -0.61 0.98
C ILE A 42 -29.68 -0.78 -0.20
N ASN A 43 -30.01 -1.66 -1.12
CA ASN A 43 -29.23 -1.93 -2.32
C ASN A 43 -29.90 -1.40 -3.60
N SER A 44 -29.20 -1.49 -4.73
CA SER A 44 -29.68 -1.01 -6.05
C SER A 44 -31.00 -1.63 -6.53
N ALA A 45 -31.33 -2.86 -6.13
CA ALA A 45 -32.57 -3.54 -6.52
C ALA A 45 -33.78 -3.11 -5.67
N ASP A 46 -33.55 -2.55 -4.48
CA ASP A 46 -34.61 -2.00 -3.62
C ASP A 46 -35.13 -0.65 -4.12
N VAL A 47 -34.43 -0.04 -5.09
CA VAL A 47 -34.74 1.28 -5.63
C VAL A 47 -35.27 1.18 -7.06
N PRO A 48 -36.56 1.51 -7.29
CA PRO A 48 -37.14 1.50 -8.63
C PRO A 48 -36.37 2.40 -9.59
N ASN A 49 -36.14 1.90 -10.80
CA ASN A 49 -35.45 2.60 -11.89
C ASN A 49 -33.98 2.99 -11.61
N PHE A 50 -33.36 2.50 -10.53
CA PHE A 50 -31.97 2.86 -10.20
C PHE A 50 -31.00 2.46 -11.31
N THR A 51 -31.09 1.22 -11.76
CA THR A 51 -30.20 0.69 -12.79
C THR A 51 -30.43 1.41 -14.12
N GLU A 52 -31.70 1.63 -14.47
CA GLU A 52 -32.09 2.31 -15.71
C GLU A 52 -31.64 3.78 -15.71
N ALA A 53 -31.68 4.46 -14.56
CA ALA A 53 -31.17 5.81 -14.42
C ALA A 53 -29.65 5.86 -14.65
N LEU A 54 -28.88 4.96 -14.05
CA LEU A 54 -27.43 4.88 -14.27
C LEU A 54 -27.08 4.53 -15.71
N VAL A 55 -27.72 3.52 -16.31
CA VAL A 55 -27.44 3.11 -17.70
C VAL A 55 -27.82 4.21 -18.70
N ARG A 56 -28.90 4.93 -18.46
CA ARG A 56 -29.30 6.07 -19.30
C ARG A 56 -28.31 7.23 -19.19
N ALA A 57 -27.90 7.57 -17.97
CA ALA A 57 -26.97 8.66 -17.73
C ALA A 57 -25.54 8.30 -18.15
N PHE A 58 -25.20 7.01 -18.14
CA PHE A 58 -23.85 6.49 -18.39
C PHE A 58 -23.90 5.26 -19.32
N PRO A 59 -24.04 5.46 -20.64
CA PRO A 59 -24.16 4.34 -21.59
C PRO A 59 -22.95 3.41 -21.64
N GLY A 60 -21.74 3.93 -21.35
CA GLY A 60 -20.48 3.18 -21.31
C GLY A 60 -20.46 2.01 -20.32
N LEU A 61 -21.29 2.06 -19.26
CA LEU A 61 -21.36 1.03 -18.21
C LEU A 61 -21.63 -0.38 -18.73
N ILE A 62 -22.17 -0.52 -19.95
CA ILE A 62 -22.36 -1.81 -20.60
C ILE A 62 -21.04 -2.54 -20.87
N GLU A 63 -19.93 -1.83 -21.07
CA GLU A 63 -18.63 -2.45 -21.31
C GLU A 63 -18.00 -2.98 -20.01
N HIS A 64 -18.46 -2.50 -18.86
CA HIS A 64 -17.90 -2.84 -17.55
C HIS A 64 -18.25 -4.28 -17.11
N GLN A 65 -17.22 -5.10 -16.91
CA GLN A 65 -17.39 -6.54 -16.69
C GLN A 65 -17.58 -6.93 -15.20
N CYS A 66 -17.15 -6.07 -14.27
CA CYS A 66 -17.15 -6.34 -12.82
C CYS A 66 -16.56 -7.74 -12.50
N SER A 67 -16.85 -8.30 -11.32
CA SER A 67 -16.41 -9.64 -10.91
C SER A 67 -17.06 -10.79 -11.68
N ILE A 68 -18.06 -10.51 -12.53
CA ILE A 68 -18.74 -11.50 -13.37
C ILE A 68 -17.87 -11.85 -14.59
N GLY A 69 -17.00 -10.94 -15.04
CA GLY A 69 -16.04 -11.20 -16.13
C GLY A 69 -16.66 -11.24 -17.53
N GLU A 70 -17.87 -10.71 -17.70
CA GLU A 70 -18.58 -10.64 -18.97
C GLU A 70 -19.09 -9.22 -19.22
N ARG A 71 -19.18 -8.81 -20.49
CA ARG A 71 -19.75 -7.51 -20.90
C ARG A 71 -21.14 -7.32 -20.28
N GLY A 72 -21.37 -6.19 -19.62
CA GLY A 72 -22.60 -5.89 -18.90
C GLY A 72 -22.72 -6.59 -17.54
N GLY A 73 -21.64 -7.19 -17.04
CA GLY A 73 -21.58 -7.84 -15.74
C GLY A 73 -21.94 -6.89 -14.60
N PHE A 74 -21.51 -5.63 -14.65
CA PHE A 74 -21.91 -4.66 -13.63
C PHE A 74 -23.42 -4.36 -13.67
N ILE A 75 -24.00 -4.16 -14.84
CA ILE A 75 -25.46 -3.94 -14.99
C ILE A 75 -26.25 -5.14 -14.44
N THR A 76 -25.77 -6.37 -14.71
CA THR A 76 -26.37 -7.58 -14.16
C THR A 76 -26.30 -7.59 -12.62
N ARG A 77 -25.17 -7.15 -12.05
CA ARG A 77 -25.00 -7.02 -10.60
C ARG A 77 -25.92 -5.96 -9.99
N LEU A 78 -26.09 -4.80 -10.65
CA LEU A 78 -27.02 -3.75 -10.25
C LEU A 78 -28.47 -4.25 -10.19
N ARG A 79 -28.91 -5.00 -11.20
CA ARG A 79 -30.27 -5.59 -11.23
C ARG A 79 -30.50 -6.64 -10.15
N ARG A 80 -29.46 -7.39 -9.79
CA ARG A 80 -29.53 -8.38 -8.69
C ARG A 80 -29.52 -7.73 -7.31
N GLY A 81 -29.01 -6.51 -7.20
CA GLY A 81 -28.80 -5.80 -5.94
C GLY A 81 -27.32 -5.77 -5.56
N THR A 82 -26.80 -4.55 -5.40
CA THR A 82 -25.49 -4.28 -4.82
C THR A 82 -25.50 -2.93 -4.09
N TYR A 83 -24.49 -2.68 -3.26
CA TYR A 83 -24.52 -1.62 -2.24
C TYR A 83 -23.71 -0.40 -2.65
N ALA A 84 -24.05 0.75 -2.04
CA ALA A 84 -23.47 2.05 -2.39
C ALA A 84 -21.93 2.07 -2.51
N PRO A 85 -21.12 1.48 -1.60
CA PRO A 85 -19.66 1.50 -1.72
C PRO A 85 -19.14 0.89 -3.03
N HIS A 86 -19.69 -0.27 -3.40
CA HIS A 86 -19.30 -0.98 -4.62
C HIS A 86 -19.79 -0.26 -5.88
N ILE A 87 -20.95 0.41 -5.82
CA ILE A 87 -21.44 1.21 -6.94
C ILE A 87 -20.53 2.44 -7.12
N ILE A 88 -20.15 3.13 -6.03
CA ILE A 88 -19.25 4.29 -6.07
C ILE A 88 -17.89 3.89 -6.65
N GLU A 89 -17.34 2.74 -6.26
CA GLU A 89 -16.10 2.19 -6.81
C GLU A 89 -16.14 2.10 -8.34
N LEU A 90 -17.18 1.46 -8.88
CA LEU A 90 -17.28 1.19 -10.31
C LEU A 90 -17.63 2.43 -11.11
N ILE A 91 -18.48 3.32 -10.58
CA ILE A 91 -18.75 4.62 -11.22
C ILE A 91 -17.48 5.48 -11.26
N ALA A 92 -16.66 5.47 -10.21
CA ALA A 92 -15.40 6.23 -10.20
C ALA A 92 -14.36 5.70 -11.20
N LEU A 93 -14.28 4.37 -11.38
CA LEU A 93 -13.46 3.77 -12.43
C LEU A 93 -13.99 4.13 -13.83
N GLU A 94 -15.30 3.98 -14.03
CA GLU A 94 -15.91 4.23 -15.33
C GLU A 94 -15.78 5.71 -15.78
N LEU A 95 -15.94 6.66 -14.85
CA LEU A 95 -15.69 8.08 -15.11
C LEU A 95 -14.28 8.34 -15.65
N GLN A 96 -13.28 7.60 -15.16
CA GLN A 96 -11.91 7.70 -15.65
C GLN A 96 -11.74 7.03 -17.02
N THR A 97 -12.37 5.88 -17.24
CA THR A 97 -12.34 5.17 -18.52
C THR A 97 -12.93 6.01 -19.66
N GLU A 98 -14.05 6.70 -19.44
CA GLU A 98 -14.70 7.55 -20.46
C GLU A 98 -13.87 8.77 -20.88
N ILE A 99 -12.95 9.22 -20.03
CA ILE A 99 -11.99 10.27 -20.39
C ILE A 99 -10.69 9.71 -20.98
N GLY A 100 -10.62 8.39 -21.17
CA GLY A 100 -9.50 7.70 -21.83
C GLY A 100 -8.42 7.17 -20.89
N HIS A 101 -8.64 7.16 -19.57
CA HIS A 101 -7.69 6.52 -18.64
C HIS A 101 -7.88 5.01 -18.62
N ASP A 102 -6.81 4.25 -18.86
CA ASP A 102 -6.80 2.80 -18.73
C ASP A 102 -6.66 2.39 -17.26
N VAL A 103 -7.80 2.31 -16.56
CA VAL A 103 -7.90 1.88 -15.16
C VAL A 103 -8.98 0.83 -14.99
N GLY A 104 -8.73 -0.14 -14.10
CA GLY A 104 -9.72 -1.20 -13.85
C GLY A 104 -9.60 -1.88 -12.50
N TYR A 105 -8.58 -1.54 -11.69
CA TYR A 105 -8.44 -2.10 -10.36
C TYR A 105 -9.22 -1.29 -9.33
N GLY A 106 -10.10 -1.95 -8.59
CA GLY A 106 -10.82 -1.40 -7.45
C GLY A 106 -11.11 -2.45 -6.39
N ARG A 107 -11.38 -2.00 -5.15
CA ARG A 107 -11.96 -2.83 -4.10
C ARG A 107 -12.79 -2.01 -3.13
N SER A 108 -13.88 -2.61 -2.66
CA SER A 108 -14.67 -2.13 -1.53
C SER A 108 -14.57 -3.12 -0.37
N ARG A 109 -14.25 -2.62 0.84
CA ARG A 109 -14.12 -3.43 2.06
C ARG A 109 -14.88 -2.77 3.21
N GLY A 110 -15.54 -3.59 4.02
CA GLY A 110 -16.18 -3.14 5.26
C GLY A 110 -15.16 -2.58 6.26
N GLY A 111 -15.67 -1.66 7.09
CA GLY A 111 -14.94 -0.95 8.12
C GLY A 111 -14.77 -1.73 9.42
N ASP A 112 -14.34 -1.03 10.47
CA ASP A 112 -14.31 -1.60 11.83
C ASP A 112 -15.72 -1.68 12.42
N ARG A 113 -16.61 -0.77 12.01
CA ARG A 113 -18.00 -0.70 12.46
C ARG A 113 -18.97 -0.94 11.30
N PRO A 114 -20.18 -1.47 11.56
CA PRO A 114 -21.24 -1.53 10.57
C PRO A 114 -21.52 -0.17 9.92
N GLY A 115 -21.81 -0.18 8.62
CA GLY A 115 -21.99 1.03 7.82
C GLY A 115 -20.71 1.82 7.50
N GLU A 116 -19.52 1.46 8.02
CA GLU A 116 -18.25 2.04 7.59
C GLU A 116 -17.64 1.22 6.45
N TYR A 117 -17.05 1.88 5.47
CA TYR A 117 -16.42 1.23 4.32
C TYR A 117 -15.14 1.95 3.91
N THR A 118 -14.16 1.18 3.42
CA THR A 118 -13.03 1.70 2.66
C THR A 118 -13.17 1.23 1.21
N VAL A 119 -13.25 2.19 0.30
CA VAL A 119 -13.26 1.98 -1.14
C VAL A 119 -11.93 2.47 -1.70
N ILE A 120 -11.31 1.66 -2.55
CA ILE A 120 -10.12 2.03 -3.31
C ILE A 120 -10.35 1.80 -4.79
N PHE A 121 -9.72 2.62 -5.62
CA PHE A 121 -9.65 2.40 -7.06
C PHE A 121 -8.37 3.02 -7.63
N GLU A 122 -7.85 2.42 -8.70
CA GLU A 122 -6.68 2.90 -9.43
C GLU A 122 -6.94 4.25 -10.11
N HIS A 123 -5.90 5.08 -10.16
CA HIS A 123 -5.90 6.31 -10.94
C HIS A 123 -4.55 6.46 -11.67
N LEU A 124 -4.59 7.07 -12.85
CA LEU A 124 -3.38 7.50 -13.57
C LEU A 124 -2.99 8.95 -13.28
N HIS A 125 -3.97 9.75 -12.86
CA HIS A 125 -3.77 11.15 -12.49
C HIS A 125 -4.44 11.41 -11.14
N ALA A 126 -3.68 11.91 -10.17
CA ALA A 126 -4.14 12.02 -8.78
C ALA A 126 -5.36 12.95 -8.63
N GLN A 127 -5.38 14.10 -9.31
CA GLN A 127 -6.50 15.04 -9.24
C GLN A 127 -7.76 14.47 -9.90
N VAL A 128 -7.62 13.81 -11.04
CA VAL A 128 -8.71 13.08 -11.70
C VAL A 128 -9.25 12.00 -10.76
N GLY A 129 -8.38 11.18 -10.16
CA GLY A 129 -8.79 10.13 -9.23
C GLY A 129 -9.57 10.67 -8.02
N LEU A 130 -9.08 11.74 -7.38
CA LEU A 130 -9.76 12.39 -6.26
C LEU A 130 -11.11 12.99 -6.68
N ARG A 131 -11.18 13.59 -7.87
CA ARG A 131 -12.42 14.21 -8.33
C ARG A 131 -13.44 13.17 -8.80
N SER A 132 -13.01 12.09 -9.45
CA SER A 132 -13.86 10.95 -9.81
C SER A 132 -14.51 10.31 -8.58
N ALA A 133 -13.79 10.24 -7.45
CA ALA A 133 -14.34 9.79 -6.18
C ALA A 133 -15.52 10.64 -5.70
N ALA A 134 -15.35 11.96 -5.69
CA ALA A 134 -16.39 12.90 -5.26
C ALA A 134 -17.60 12.91 -6.21
N LEU A 135 -17.35 12.90 -7.52
CA LEU A 135 -18.40 12.86 -8.55
C LEU A 135 -19.16 11.54 -8.53
N ALA A 136 -18.47 10.41 -8.34
CA ALA A 136 -19.12 9.10 -8.21
C ALA A 136 -20.04 9.04 -6.99
N LEU A 137 -19.63 9.60 -5.85
CA LEU A 137 -20.49 9.72 -4.67
C LEU A 137 -21.76 10.53 -4.99
N GLU A 138 -21.61 11.71 -5.60
CA GLU A 138 -22.75 12.56 -5.99
C GLU A 138 -23.70 11.84 -6.96
N ILE A 139 -23.16 11.22 -8.01
CA ILE A 139 -23.93 10.48 -9.02
C ILE A 139 -24.72 9.34 -8.36
N VAL A 140 -24.09 8.59 -7.46
CA VAL A 140 -24.75 7.48 -6.76
C VAL A 140 -25.82 7.98 -5.79
N GLN A 141 -25.58 9.06 -5.07
CA GLN A 141 -26.60 9.69 -4.23
C GLN A 141 -27.80 10.15 -5.06
N ARG A 142 -27.57 10.83 -6.19
CA ARG A 142 -28.63 11.26 -7.11
C ARG A 142 -29.38 10.07 -7.73
N ALA A 143 -28.69 8.98 -8.05
CA ALA A 143 -29.32 7.75 -8.52
C ALA A 143 -30.26 7.16 -7.45
N PHE A 144 -29.82 7.07 -6.19
CA PHE A 144 -30.66 6.60 -5.08
C PHE A 144 -31.83 7.53 -4.76
N ALA A 145 -31.66 8.83 -4.98
CA ALA A 145 -32.71 9.84 -4.84
C ALA A 145 -33.70 9.87 -6.02
N GLY A 146 -33.36 9.22 -7.15
CA GLY A 146 -34.17 9.27 -8.37
C GLY A 146 -34.06 10.59 -9.14
N THR A 147 -32.97 11.34 -8.94
CA THR A 147 -32.71 12.68 -9.51
C THR A 147 -31.50 12.72 -10.44
N LEU A 148 -30.98 11.55 -10.83
CA LEU A 148 -29.91 11.42 -11.83
C LEU A 148 -30.48 11.50 -13.25
N GLU A 149 -29.94 12.43 -14.04
CA GLU A 149 -30.36 12.65 -15.43
C GLU A 149 -29.21 12.38 -16.41
N GLU A 150 -28.04 12.98 -16.18
CA GLU A 150 -26.84 12.87 -17.03
C GLU A 150 -25.55 12.97 -16.21
N VAL A 151 -24.42 12.61 -16.81
CA VAL A 151 -23.07 12.71 -16.21
C VAL A 151 -22.09 13.56 -17.04
N GLU A 152 -22.54 14.21 -18.11
CA GLU A 152 -21.64 14.94 -19.02
C GLU A 152 -20.89 16.08 -18.31
N TYR A 153 -21.51 16.72 -17.32
CA TYR A 153 -20.84 17.73 -16.48
C TYR A 153 -19.61 17.14 -15.76
N ALA A 154 -19.73 15.91 -15.26
CA ALA A 154 -18.65 15.21 -14.57
C ALA A 154 -17.53 14.86 -15.55
N LEU A 155 -17.87 14.36 -16.74
CA LEU A 155 -16.89 14.03 -17.77
C LEU A 155 -16.15 15.28 -18.28
N ALA A 156 -16.85 16.38 -18.52
CA ALA A 156 -16.25 17.64 -18.94
C ALA A 156 -15.26 18.18 -17.89
N GLU A 157 -15.62 18.11 -16.60
CA GLU A 157 -14.73 18.51 -15.51
C GLU A 157 -13.47 17.62 -15.43
N LEU A 158 -13.65 16.30 -15.53
CA LEU A 158 -12.52 15.37 -15.47
C LEU A 158 -11.58 15.49 -16.68
N ARG A 159 -12.11 15.75 -17.88
CA ARG A 159 -11.28 16.05 -19.08
C ARG A 159 -10.43 17.30 -18.86
N ALA A 160 -11.02 18.36 -18.30
CA ALA A 160 -10.27 19.58 -18.00
C ALA A 160 -9.17 19.36 -16.94
N LEU A 161 -9.43 18.53 -15.92
CA LEU A 161 -8.40 18.15 -14.94
C LEU A 161 -7.29 17.30 -15.57
N ALA A 162 -7.62 16.39 -16.48
CA ALA A 162 -6.64 15.54 -17.15
C ALA A 162 -5.66 16.33 -18.04
N GLU A 163 -6.03 17.53 -18.48
CA GLU A 163 -5.14 18.45 -19.20
C GLU A 163 -4.16 19.21 -18.29
N SER A 164 -4.39 19.18 -16.96
CA SER A 164 -3.51 19.83 -15.99
C SER A 164 -2.28 18.96 -15.67
N PRO A 165 -1.16 19.55 -15.22
CA PRO A 165 -0.01 18.77 -14.76
C PRO A 165 -0.38 17.90 -13.56
N ASP A 166 -0.08 16.60 -13.63
CA ASP A 166 -0.24 15.70 -12.50
C ASP A 166 0.91 15.85 -11.47
N VAL A 167 0.69 15.26 -10.30
CA VAL A 167 1.74 15.04 -9.31
C VAL A 167 2.86 14.22 -9.96
N PRO A 168 4.13 14.69 -9.94
CA PRO A 168 5.23 13.94 -10.52
C PRO A 168 5.31 12.52 -9.97
N PRO A 169 5.76 11.52 -10.76
CA PRO A 169 5.93 10.18 -10.22
C PRO A 169 6.98 10.17 -9.10
N LEU A 170 6.86 9.18 -8.22
CA LEU A 170 7.71 9.07 -7.06
C LEU A 170 9.07 8.47 -7.46
N HIS A 171 10.03 9.32 -7.77
CA HIS A 171 11.38 8.91 -8.21
C HIS A 171 12.45 8.99 -7.12
N ALA A 172 12.12 9.48 -5.93
CA ALA A 172 13.08 9.63 -4.83
C ALA A 172 13.76 8.28 -4.55
N ARG A 173 15.10 8.31 -4.50
CA ARG A 173 15.95 7.15 -4.18
C ARG A 173 16.55 7.38 -2.80
N VAL A 174 16.38 6.40 -1.92
CA VAL A 174 16.90 6.43 -0.55
C VAL A 174 17.91 5.28 -0.38
N LEU A 175 18.75 5.34 0.63
CA LEU A 175 19.64 4.22 0.92
C LEU A 175 18.86 3.09 1.61
N CYS A 176 18.16 3.43 2.70
CA CYS A 176 17.49 2.47 3.56
C CYS A 176 16.11 2.98 3.98
N GLY A 177 15.10 2.11 3.85
CA GLY A 177 13.80 2.29 4.47
C GLY A 177 13.64 1.45 5.73
N ILE A 178 13.03 1.99 6.79
CA ILE A 178 12.81 1.27 8.06
C ILE A 178 11.31 1.30 8.39
N THR A 179 10.69 0.14 8.63
CA THR A 179 9.31 0.01 9.13
C THR A 179 9.21 -0.99 10.28
N GLY A 180 8.07 -1.03 10.94
CA GLY A 180 7.80 -1.79 12.17
C GLY A 180 6.96 -0.99 13.16
N GLY A 181 6.39 -1.64 14.17
CA GLY A 181 5.54 -1.06 15.20
C GLY A 181 6.29 -0.22 16.23
N GLY A 182 7.59 -0.46 16.43
CA GLY A 182 8.43 0.27 17.39
C GLY A 182 9.86 0.49 16.91
N ASP A 183 10.66 1.19 17.73
CA ASP A 183 12.12 1.28 17.66
C ASP A 183 12.79 1.64 16.31
N ARG A 184 12.05 2.22 15.37
CA ARG A 184 12.58 2.67 14.07
C ARG A 184 13.68 3.74 14.24
N ALA A 185 13.44 4.71 15.12
CA ALA A 185 14.42 5.76 15.43
C ALA A 185 15.70 5.17 16.05
N ALA A 186 15.56 4.22 16.99
CA ALA A 186 16.72 3.53 17.57
C ALA A 186 17.49 2.76 16.50
N THR A 187 16.81 2.15 15.53
CA THR A 187 17.46 1.44 14.41
C THR A 187 18.23 2.40 13.51
N ARG A 188 17.67 3.58 13.22
CA ARG A 188 18.37 4.65 12.50
C ARG A 188 19.62 5.09 13.26
N ASP A 189 19.52 5.32 14.58
CA ASP A 189 20.66 5.72 15.39
C ASP A 189 21.78 4.65 15.37
N GLU A 190 21.42 3.37 15.32
CA GLU A 190 22.38 2.27 15.18
C GLU A 190 23.06 2.21 13.81
N LEU A 191 22.31 2.50 12.74
CA LEU A 191 22.85 2.62 11.40
C LEU A 191 23.91 3.75 11.34
N LEU A 192 23.59 4.92 11.89
CA LEU A 192 24.51 6.06 11.96
C LEU A 192 25.75 5.74 12.81
N ARG A 193 25.55 5.14 13.99
CA ARG A 193 26.64 4.69 14.87
C ARG A 193 27.56 3.67 14.19
N GLY A 194 27.00 2.82 13.33
CA GLY A 194 27.73 1.80 12.57
C GLY A 194 28.49 2.32 11.34
N GLY A 195 28.47 3.64 11.11
CA GLY A 195 29.30 4.31 10.11
C GLY A 195 28.54 4.83 8.88
N LEU A 196 27.21 4.75 8.86
CA LEU A 196 26.42 5.53 7.89
C LEU A 196 26.45 7.01 8.27
N THR A 197 26.51 7.87 7.26
CA THR A 197 26.57 9.33 7.43
C THR A 197 25.19 9.96 7.30
N ASP A 198 25.00 11.17 7.82
CA ASP A 198 23.73 11.91 7.68
C ASP A 198 23.41 12.30 6.21
N GLU A 199 24.40 12.25 5.32
CA GLU A 199 24.20 12.44 3.87
C GLU A 199 23.50 11.23 3.23
N GLU A 200 23.60 10.05 3.86
CA GLU A 200 22.92 8.85 3.41
C GLU A 200 21.46 8.89 3.85
N LEU A 201 20.57 9.01 2.86
CA LEU A 201 19.14 9.17 3.08
C LEU A 201 18.53 7.89 3.68
N ILE A 202 18.34 7.87 4.99
CA ILE A 202 17.59 6.85 5.75
C ILE A 202 16.20 7.37 6.06
N VAL A 203 15.17 6.59 5.73
CA VAL A 203 13.78 7.01 5.90
C VAL A 203 13.03 6.04 6.81
N ASP A 204 12.52 6.58 7.92
CA ASP A 204 11.60 5.86 8.79
C ASP A 204 10.21 5.98 8.19
N VAL A 205 9.57 4.83 7.96
CA VAL A 205 8.25 4.74 7.35
C VAL A 205 7.32 4.10 8.38
N PRO A 206 6.55 4.90 9.13
CA PRO A 206 5.55 4.37 10.05
C PRO A 206 4.48 3.53 9.30
N PRO A 207 4.01 2.39 9.82
CA PRO A 207 2.96 1.60 9.20
C PRO A 207 1.68 2.43 8.89
N ALA A 208 1.33 3.37 9.76
CA ALA A 208 0.24 4.32 9.52
C ALA A 208 0.46 5.19 8.26
N TYR A 209 1.70 5.56 7.97
CA TYR A 209 2.05 6.32 6.78
C TYR A 209 1.87 5.47 5.52
N ILE A 210 2.37 4.23 5.53
CA ILE A 210 2.20 3.26 4.43
C ILE A 210 0.71 3.08 4.11
N LEU A 211 -0.12 2.91 5.14
CA LEU A 211 -1.55 2.68 4.99
C LEU A 211 -2.32 3.89 4.43
N ASN A 212 -1.89 5.11 4.78
CA ASN A 212 -2.66 6.34 4.47
C ASN A 212 -2.10 7.13 3.27
N ALA A 213 -0.83 6.96 2.93
CA ALA A 213 -0.16 7.71 1.86
C ALA A 213 0.59 6.82 0.85
N GLY A 214 0.94 5.59 1.24
CA GLY A 214 1.90 4.76 0.50
C GLY A 214 3.34 5.07 0.92
N LEU A 215 4.31 4.49 0.21
CA LEU A 215 5.72 4.74 0.47
C LEU A 215 6.13 6.17 0.06
N PRO A 216 7.01 6.85 0.82
CA PRO A 216 7.45 8.22 0.53
C PRO A 216 8.61 8.30 -0.49
N TYR A 217 9.09 7.16 -0.99
CA TYR A 217 10.13 7.06 -2.02
C TYR A 217 9.82 5.94 -3.00
N GLY A 218 10.43 6.00 -4.19
CA GLY A 218 10.23 5.00 -5.24
C GLY A 218 11.24 3.86 -5.20
N HIS A 219 12.43 4.12 -4.65
CA HIS A 219 13.54 3.16 -4.64
C HIS A 219 14.35 3.20 -3.35
N SER A 220 14.77 2.03 -2.88
CA SER A 220 15.78 1.85 -1.84
C SER A 220 16.76 0.73 -2.19
N ALA A 221 17.98 0.81 -1.69
CA ALA A 221 18.97 -0.26 -1.86
C ALA A 221 18.72 -1.43 -0.89
N ILE A 222 18.24 -1.10 0.30
CA ILE A 222 17.89 -2.04 1.37
C ILE A 222 16.64 -1.55 2.11
N ALA A 223 15.91 -2.46 2.75
CA ALA A 223 14.89 -2.11 3.73
C ALA A 223 15.02 -2.95 5.00
N ILE A 224 14.49 -2.44 6.10
CA ILE A 224 14.42 -3.12 7.41
C ILE A 224 12.97 -3.17 7.85
N ILE A 225 12.48 -4.35 8.19
CA ILE A 225 11.21 -4.60 8.87
C ILE A 225 11.56 -5.07 10.27
N LEU A 226 11.27 -4.29 11.30
CA LEU A 226 11.67 -4.61 12.69
C LEU A 226 10.75 -5.61 13.37
N ASP A 227 9.47 -5.56 13.06
CA ASP A 227 8.44 -6.40 13.64
C ASP A 227 7.19 -6.37 12.74
N THR A 228 6.20 -7.17 13.11
CA THR A 228 4.89 -7.26 12.45
C THR A 228 3.77 -6.84 13.40
N GLU A 229 4.05 -5.92 14.33
CA GLU A 229 3.14 -5.51 15.40
C GLU A 229 2.87 -4.00 15.33
N PRO A 230 2.27 -3.50 14.23
CA PRO A 230 2.04 -2.07 14.06
C PRO A 230 1.10 -1.53 15.14
N THR A 231 1.51 -0.49 15.84
CA THR A 231 0.73 0.12 16.93
C THR A 231 0.04 1.44 16.54
N ASP A 232 0.44 2.03 15.40
CA ASP A 232 -0.02 3.32 14.90
C ASP A 232 -1.17 3.21 13.89
N VAL A 233 -1.76 2.02 13.74
CA VAL A 233 -2.83 1.71 12.78
C VAL A 233 -4.14 1.31 13.48
N PRO A 234 -5.31 1.46 12.82
CA PRO A 234 -6.58 0.93 13.35
C PRO A 234 -6.50 -0.58 13.66
N GLU A 235 -7.27 -1.05 14.65
CA GLU A 235 -7.23 -2.42 15.18
C GLU A 235 -7.32 -3.50 14.07
N ARG A 236 -8.16 -3.29 13.04
CA ARG A 236 -8.26 -4.25 11.92
C ARG A 236 -6.99 -4.43 11.09
N TYR A 237 -5.98 -3.59 11.24
CA TYR A 237 -4.67 -3.72 10.58
C TYR A 237 -3.59 -4.21 11.54
N GLN A 238 -3.93 -4.44 12.80
CA GLN A 238 -3.08 -5.09 13.80
C GLN A 238 -3.27 -6.62 13.79
N ASP A 239 -4.29 -7.12 13.09
CA ASP A 239 -4.44 -8.54 12.78
C ASP A 239 -3.18 -9.09 12.09
N PRO A 240 -2.64 -10.26 12.50
CA PRO A 240 -1.33 -10.74 12.05
C PRO A 240 -1.16 -10.77 10.52
N GLU A 241 -2.14 -11.28 9.78
CA GLU A 241 -2.03 -11.41 8.31
C GLU A 241 -1.95 -10.04 7.64
N ARG A 242 -2.77 -9.09 8.11
CA ARG A 242 -2.79 -7.72 7.58
C ARG A 242 -1.59 -6.90 8.03
N ALA A 243 -1.11 -7.12 9.25
CA ALA A 243 0.08 -6.48 9.77
C ALA A 243 1.32 -6.89 8.96
N GLU A 244 1.48 -8.19 8.72
CA GLU A 244 2.53 -8.74 7.84
C GLU A 244 2.42 -8.14 6.43
N GLN A 245 1.22 -8.12 5.84
CA GLN A 245 0.99 -7.51 4.53
C GLN A 245 1.40 -6.04 4.51
N LEU A 246 1.04 -5.27 5.54
CA LEU A 246 1.28 -3.83 5.62
C LEU A 246 2.76 -3.48 5.72
N VAL A 247 3.49 -4.13 6.64
CA VAL A 247 4.93 -3.85 6.78
C VAL A 247 5.73 -4.33 5.57
N SER A 248 5.26 -5.39 4.90
CA SER A 248 5.92 -5.95 3.71
C SER A 248 5.86 -5.04 2.49
N VAL A 249 4.97 -4.05 2.44
CA VAL A 249 4.89 -3.07 1.34
C VAL A 249 6.23 -2.40 1.08
N ILE A 250 7.05 -2.18 2.12
CA ILE A 250 8.37 -1.55 1.98
C ILE A 250 9.29 -2.30 1.01
N ALA A 251 9.11 -3.62 0.86
CA ALA A 251 9.89 -4.44 -0.06
C ALA A 251 9.61 -4.10 -1.54
N ASP A 252 8.42 -3.56 -1.87
CA ASP A 252 8.08 -3.18 -3.24
C ASP A 252 8.88 -1.96 -3.75
N ALA A 253 9.49 -1.18 -2.85
CA ALA A 253 10.41 -0.10 -3.22
C ALA A 253 11.88 -0.53 -3.21
N VAL A 254 12.22 -1.73 -2.78
CA VAL A 254 13.61 -2.21 -2.81
C VAL A 254 13.96 -2.61 -4.24
N ASP A 255 15.12 -2.15 -4.71
CA ASP A 255 15.60 -2.51 -6.05
C ASP A 255 15.69 -4.05 -6.19
N ARG A 256 15.42 -4.58 -7.40
CA ARG A 256 15.47 -6.03 -7.66
C ARG A 256 16.80 -6.63 -7.21
N GLU A 257 16.76 -7.79 -6.58
CA GLU A 257 17.93 -8.44 -5.96
C GLU A 257 18.56 -7.67 -4.79
N GLY A 258 17.96 -6.54 -4.39
CA GLY A 258 18.24 -5.84 -3.15
C GLY A 258 17.84 -6.68 -1.93
N ILE A 259 18.19 -6.19 -0.75
CA ILE A 259 18.06 -6.96 0.50
C ILE A 259 16.97 -6.37 1.37
N VAL A 260 16.18 -7.23 2.02
CA VAL A 260 15.28 -6.82 3.10
C VAL A 260 15.67 -7.57 4.36
N VAL A 261 15.99 -6.81 5.41
CA VAL A 261 16.26 -7.33 6.75
C VAL A 261 14.92 -7.53 7.46
N VAL A 262 14.64 -8.74 7.91
CA VAL A 262 13.35 -9.13 8.52
C VAL A 262 13.56 -9.97 9.77
N PRO A 263 12.58 -10.04 10.69
CA PRO A 263 12.70 -10.86 11.88
C PRO A 263 12.70 -12.35 11.52
N ALA A 264 13.42 -13.15 12.31
CA ALA A 264 13.28 -14.60 12.29
C ALA A 264 11.82 -14.96 12.56
N LYS A 265 11.35 -16.05 11.94
CA LYS A 265 9.98 -16.54 12.10
C LYS A 265 8.88 -15.59 11.59
N ALA A 266 9.18 -14.49 10.92
CA ALA A 266 8.17 -13.68 10.21
C ALA A 266 7.89 -14.26 8.81
N TRP A 267 7.34 -15.49 8.74
CA TRP A 267 7.30 -16.24 7.48
C TRP A 267 6.49 -15.56 6.37
N GLY A 268 5.36 -14.92 6.69
CA GLY A 268 4.57 -14.21 5.68
C GLY A 268 5.33 -13.02 5.11
N VAL A 269 6.10 -12.32 5.95
CA VAL A 269 7.01 -11.24 5.50
C VAL A 269 8.14 -11.80 4.64
N GLN A 270 8.78 -12.90 5.04
CA GLN A 270 9.85 -13.53 4.27
C GLN A 270 9.37 -13.96 2.87
N ASP A 271 8.16 -14.50 2.78
CA ASP A 271 7.55 -14.89 1.50
C ASP A 271 7.20 -13.65 0.66
N ALA A 272 6.60 -12.61 1.25
CA ALA A 272 6.28 -11.35 0.56
C ALA A 272 7.54 -10.65 -0.01
N VAL A 273 8.64 -10.62 0.74
CA VAL A 273 9.93 -10.09 0.28
C VAL A 273 10.44 -10.85 -0.95
N ARG A 274 10.28 -12.17 -0.98
CA ARG A 274 10.70 -13.00 -2.13
C ARG A 274 9.78 -12.80 -3.33
N ASP A 275 8.49 -12.63 -3.11
CA ASP A 275 7.52 -12.30 -4.18
C ASP A 275 7.80 -10.92 -4.79
N ALA A 276 8.34 -9.99 -4.00
CA ALA A 276 8.90 -8.71 -4.47
C ALA A 276 10.25 -8.86 -5.19
N ARG A 277 10.77 -10.09 -5.35
CA ARG A 277 12.07 -10.40 -5.97
C ARG A 277 13.27 -9.78 -5.24
N CYS A 278 13.16 -9.68 -3.92
CA CYS A 278 14.23 -9.26 -3.04
C CYS A 278 14.84 -10.47 -2.32
N ARG A 279 16.06 -10.28 -1.81
CA ARG A 279 16.78 -11.26 -0.99
C ARG A 279 16.44 -11.02 0.48
N VAL A 280 16.21 -12.10 1.21
CA VAL A 280 15.88 -12.05 2.64
C VAL A 280 17.17 -12.09 3.46
N ALA A 281 17.34 -11.16 4.39
CA ALA A 281 18.33 -11.25 5.47
C ALA A 281 17.56 -11.32 6.80
N ILE A 282 17.91 -12.26 7.67
CA ILE A 282 17.11 -12.57 8.86
C ILE A 282 17.84 -12.12 10.12
N PHE A 283 17.15 -11.49 11.06
CA PHE A 283 17.71 -11.21 12.37
C PHE A 283 16.89 -11.84 13.51
N ALA A 284 17.56 -12.20 14.60
CA ALA A 284 16.95 -12.66 15.85
C ALA A 284 17.62 -11.97 17.06
N THR A 285 16.83 -11.68 18.09
CA THR A 285 17.32 -11.06 19.34
C THR A 285 17.89 -12.09 20.33
N ASP A 286 17.87 -13.35 19.95
CA ASP A 286 18.40 -14.52 20.67
C ASP A 286 19.07 -15.47 19.65
N ASP A 287 19.36 -16.71 20.05
CA ASP A 287 19.96 -17.74 19.18
C ASP A 287 18.90 -18.61 18.47
N ASP A 288 17.64 -18.18 18.46
CA ASP A 288 16.49 -18.95 17.95
C ASP A 288 16.18 -18.63 16.49
N VAL A 289 17.06 -19.11 15.60
CA VAL A 289 16.86 -19.10 14.15
C VAL A 289 16.54 -20.52 13.67
N SER A 290 15.39 -20.71 13.05
CA SER A 290 14.96 -22.04 12.61
C SER A 290 15.67 -22.49 11.34
N SER A 291 15.64 -23.80 11.06
CA SER A 291 16.11 -24.34 9.77
C SER A 291 15.31 -23.80 8.58
N LYS A 292 14.03 -23.43 8.78
CA LYS A 292 13.20 -22.80 7.76
C LYS A 292 13.70 -21.40 7.43
N ASP A 293 14.09 -20.62 8.44
CA ASP A 293 14.71 -19.30 8.29
C ASP A 293 16.04 -19.41 7.51
N ALA A 294 16.95 -20.28 7.98
CA ALA A 294 18.27 -20.45 7.38
C ALA A 294 18.23 -20.86 5.91
N ARG A 295 17.19 -21.57 5.48
CA ARG A 295 17.02 -22.00 4.08
C ARG A 295 16.69 -20.86 3.12
N VAL A 296 16.02 -19.82 3.59
CA VAL A 296 15.62 -18.66 2.76
C VAL A 296 16.54 -17.47 2.92
N ALA A 297 17.23 -17.39 4.06
CA ALA A 297 18.12 -16.29 4.39
C ALA A 297 19.37 -16.29 3.50
N ARG A 298 19.66 -15.14 2.89
CA ARG A 298 20.97 -14.85 2.29
C ARG A 298 22.04 -14.65 3.36
N ALA A 299 21.62 -14.17 4.53
CA ALA A 299 22.43 -13.95 5.71
C ALA A 299 21.56 -13.90 6.97
N VAL A 300 22.17 -14.22 8.11
CA VAL A 300 21.51 -14.27 9.41
C VAL A 300 22.29 -13.44 10.41
N ALA A 301 21.63 -12.67 11.27
CA ALA A 301 22.23 -12.09 12.47
C ALA A 301 21.47 -12.53 13.72
N ARG A 302 22.19 -12.87 14.79
CA ARG A 302 21.61 -13.40 16.02
C ARG A 302 22.38 -12.94 17.25
N VAL A 303 21.74 -12.98 18.42
CA VAL A 303 22.42 -12.68 19.69
C VAL A 303 22.85 -13.96 20.37
N ARG A 304 24.16 -14.12 20.59
CA ARG A 304 24.73 -15.26 21.31
C ARG A 304 25.74 -14.79 22.35
N GLY A 305 25.53 -15.15 23.61
CA GLY A 305 26.41 -14.74 24.71
C GLY A 305 26.53 -13.22 24.88
N GLY A 306 25.46 -12.47 24.60
CA GLY A 306 25.46 -11.00 24.67
C GLY A 306 26.22 -10.31 23.54
N ARG A 307 26.52 -11.01 22.45
CA ARG A 307 27.16 -10.47 21.24
C ARG A 307 26.31 -10.72 20.01
N ILE A 308 26.42 -9.83 19.04
CA ILE A 308 25.79 -9.95 17.73
C ILE A 308 26.70 -10.81 16.86
N ILE A 309 26.19 -11.92 16.35
CA ILE A 309 26.90 -12.80 15.42
C ILE A 309 26.21 -12.72 14.07
N ILE A 310 26.97 -12.39 13.02
CA ILE A 310 26.46 -12.23 11.66
C ILE A 310 27.02 -13.35 10.79
N GLU A 311 26.16 -14.16 10.21
CA GLU A 311 26.49 -15.23 9.28
C GLU A 311 26.20 -14.77 7.86
N TRP A 312 27.27 -14.38 7.16
CA TRP A 312 27.23 -13.95 5.77
C TRP A 312 28.30 -14.70 4.96
N GLY A 313 27.93 -15.86 4.38
CA GLY A 313 28.90 -16.73 3.72
C GLY A 313 29.43 -17.81 4.67
N ASP A 314 30.71 -18.18 4.54
CA ASP A 314 31.25 -19.38 5.20
C ASP A 314 31.72 -19.15 6.65
N GLU A 315 32.15 -17.94 7.00
CA GLU A 315 32.66 -17.62 8.35
C GLU A 315 31.75 -16.61 9.08
N PRO A 316 31.35 -16.89 10.33
CA PRO A 316 30.62 -15.93 11.16
C PRO A 316 31.49 -14.71 11.51
N GLU A 317 30.91 -13.53 11.38
CA GLU A 317 31.51 -12.25 11.75
C GLU A 317 30.96 -11.79 13.11
N ASP A 318 31.83 -11.22 13.96
CA ASP A 318 31.42 -10.59 15.22
C ASP A 318 30.95 -9.15 14.98
N GLY A 319 29.65 -8.93 15.16
CA GLY A 319 28.99 -7.63 15.05
C GLY A 319 29.15 -6.73 16.27
N GLY A 320 29.81 -7.22 17.33
CA GLY A 320 30.08 -6.48 18.56
C GLY A 320 29.15 -6.85 19.74
N PRO A 321 29.41 -6.27 20.93
CA PRO A 321 28.60 -6.53 22.12
C PRO A 321 27.23 -5.86 22.02
N LEU A 322 26.19 -6.54 22.51
CA LEU A 322 24.88 -5.96 22.69
C LEU A 322 24.93 -4.91 23.82
N ARG A 323 24.45 -3.70 23.54
CA ARG A 323 24.45 -2.62 24.52
C ARG A 323 23.13 -2.61 25.30
N PRO A 324 23.19 -2.38 26.63
CA PRO A 324 22.02 -2.46 27.50
C PRO A 324 21.10 -1.23 27.41
N ASP A 325 21.57 -0.13 26.84
CA ASP A 325 20.85 1.15 26.71
C ASP A 325 19.93 1.21 25.48
N THR A 326 19.99 0.20 24.61
CA THR A 326 19.19 0.13 23.37
C THR A 326 18.53 -1.25 23.29
N PRO A 327 17.28 -1.37 22.81
CA PRO A 327 16.67 -2.67 22.54
C PRO A 327 17.52 -3.53 21.59
N ALA A 328 17.36 -4.85 21.66
CA ALA A 328 18.21 -5.76 20.89
C ALA A 328 17.89 -5.74 19.38
N ALA A 329 16.61 -5.72 19.02
CA ALA A 329 16.18 -5.78 17.62
C ALA A 329 16.80 -4.68 16.74
N PRO A 330 16.76 -3.39 17.13
CA PRO A 330 17.45 -2.31 16.40
C PRO A 330 18.93 -2.57 16.15
N GLN A 331 19.66 -3.02 17.18
CA GLN A 331 21.11 -3.25 17.10
C GLN A 331 21.44 -4.38 16.14
N VAL A 332 20.73 -5.50 16.24
CA VAL A 332 20.98 -6.69 15.39
C VAL A 332 20.56 -6.41 13.95
N ALA A 333 19.39 -5.79 13.73
CA ALA A 333 18.89 -5.44 12.42
C ALA A 333 19.81 -4.43 11.70
N ALA A 334 20.26 -3.39 12.41
CA ALA A 334 21.20 -2.40 11.85
C ALA A 334 22.56 -3.01 11.52
N ALA A 335 23.11 -3.86 12.39
CA ALA A 335 24.38 -4.55 12.15
C ALA A 335 24.33 -5.42 10.88
N LEU A 336 23.22 -6.17 10.70
CA LEU A 336 22.98 -6.98 9.51
C LEU A 336 22.81 -6.11 8.25
N ALA A 337 22.06 -5.00 8.36
CA ALA A 337 21.85 -4.07 7.26
C ALA A 337 23.16 -3.41 6.79
N LEU A 338 24.02 -2.99 7.71
CA LEU A 338 25.35 -2.44 7.40
C LEU A 338 26.23 -3.47 6.68
N ARG A 339 26.20 -4.73 7.12
CA ARG A 339 26.95 -5.80 6.46
C ARG A 339 26.43 -6.10 5.06
N ALA A 340 25.10 -6.07 4.88
CA ALA A 340 24.43 -6.20 3.59
C ALA A 340 24.83 -5.06 2.64
N LEU A 341 24.83 -3.81 3.12
CA LEU A 341 25.25 -2.64 2.33
C LEU A 341 26.70 -2.75 1.85
N LYS A 342 27.62 -3.16 2.74
CA LYS A 342 29.03 -3.43 2.37
C LYS A 342 29.15 -4.53 1.31
N ALA A 343 28.31 -5.57 1.38
CA ALA A 343 28.30 -6.63 0.37
C ALA A 343 27.82 -6.13 -1.00
N LEU A 344 26.79 -5.26 -1.00
CA LEU A 344 26.25 -4.66 -2.22
C LEU A 344 27.25 -3.72 -2.90
N SER A 345 28.01 -2.92 -2.12
CA SER A 345 29.03 -2.02 -2.66
C SER A 345 30.28 -2.74 -3.16
N SER A 346 30.52 -3.97 -2.70
CA SER A 346 31.69 -4.79 -3.09
C SER A 346 31.47 -5.55 -4.41
N ASN A 347 30.32 -5.39 -5.07
CA ASN A 347 29.97 -6.09 -6.30
C ASN A 347 30.18 -5.19 -7.53
N PRO A 348 31.25 -5.39 -8.33
CA PRO A 348 31.66 -4.48 -9.40
C PRO A 348 30.65 -4.29 -10.54
N ASP A 349 29.68 -5.20 -10.72
CA ASP A 349 28.63 -5.04 -11.73
C ASP A 349 27.56 -3.99 -11.36
N LEU A 350 27.37 -3.68 -10.08
CA LEU A 350 26.39 -2.67 -9.62
C LEU A 350 26.93 -1.24 -9.72
N ASP A 351 28.23 -1.03 -9.61
CA ASP A 351 28.86 0.28 -9.82
C ASP A 351 28.80 0.74 -11.28
N ALA A 352 28.86 -0.21 -12.22
CA ALA A 352 28.66 0.06 -13.64
C ALA A 352 27.21 0.45 -13.98
N GLU A 353 26.21 -0.09 -13.27
CA GLU A 353 24.80 0.34 -13.40
C GLU A 353 24.50 1.65 -12.66
N ARG A 354 25.07 1.89 -11.47
CA ARG A 354 24.95 3.16 -10.74
C ARG A 354 25.54 4.33 -11.53
N SER A 355 26.68 4.12 -12.18
CA SER A 355 27.34 5.13 -13.01
C SER A 355 26.60 5.42 -14.33
N ARG A 356 25.89 4.44 -14.91
CA ARG A 356 25.09 4.64 -16.13
C ARG A 356 23.73 5.29 -15.88
N ARG A 357 23.17 5.17 -14.67
CA ARG A 357 21.86 5.73 -14.30
C ARG A 357 21.91 7.11 -13.63
N HIS A 358 23.10 7.61 -13.29
CA HIS A 358 23.27 9.00 -12.82
C HIS A 358 23.28 10.05 -13.94
N VAL A 359 23.29 9.61 -15.21
CA VAL A 359 23.39 10.48 -16.40
C VAL A 359 22.09 10.48 -17.23
N ALA A 360 21.05 9.75 -16.80
CA ALA A 360 19.79 9.59 -17.55
C ALA A 360 18.57 10.13 -16.80
#